data_AF-A0A3D6BV56-F1
#
_entry.id   AF-A0A3D6BV56-F1
#
_cell.length_a   1.000
_cell.length_b   1.000
_cell.length_c   1.000
_cell.angle_alpha   90.00
_cell.angle_beta   90.00
_cell.angle_gamma   90.00
#
_symmetry.space_group_name_H-M   'P 1'
#
loop_
_entity.id
_entity.type
_entity.pdbx_description
1 polymer ?
#
loop_
_entity_poly.entity_id
_entity_poly.type
_entity_poly.pdbx_seq_one_letter_code
_entity_poly.pdbx_strand_id
1 'polypeptide(L)'
;SDQAIYYQQLGGYELFTKEDTQFFNDCLAKRETVNKLIKPIFKEYIFQLKENVFNFKNIQNTYVFNKFEGQIDTGKMMEALLQKVQSLGIKILNNITVESYEDISKGVQIKTNQVEFQSKNVIFTTNGFASQLLQEEVTPARAQVLITKPIKNLHVQGTFHLDKGYYYF
;
A
#
# COMPACT_ATOMS: atom_id res chain seq x y z
N SER A 1 17.61 -0.84 1.51
CA SER A 1 17.64 0.61 1.79
C SER A 1 16.60 1.30 0.93
N ASP A 2 16.26 2.54 1.24
CA ASP A 2 15.32 3.35 0.45
C ASP A 2 15.71 3.45 -1.03
N GLN A 3 17.01 3.57 -1.31
CA GLN A 3 17.54 3.57 -2.66
C GLN A 3 17.25 2.25 -3.41
N ALA A 4 17.35 1.10 -2.73
CA ALA A 4 17.14 -0.21 -3.35
C ALA A 4 15.68 -0.42 -3.77
N ILE A 5 14.73 0.22 -3.09
CA ILE A 5 13.30 0.16 -3.40
C ILE A 5 12.82 1.37 -4.22
N TYR A 6 13.76 2.21 -4.65
CA TYR A 6 13.50 3.45 -5.39
C TYR A 6 12.47 4.35 -4.68
N TYR A 7 12.62 4.49 -3.36
CA TYR A 7 11.73 5.34 -2.57
C TYR A 7 11.89 6.81 -2.95
N GLN A 8 10.76 7.49 -3.16
CA GLN A 8 10.67 8.91 -3.46
C GLN A 8 9.65 9.57 -2.54
N GLN A 9 10.13 10.39 -1.61
CA GLN A 9 9.27 11.14 -0.68
C GLN A 9 8.77 12.44 -1.32
N LEU A 10 7.90 12.30 -2.32
CA LEU A 10 7.28 13.45 -3.01
C LEU A 10 6.03 13.98 -2.30
N GLY A 11 5.62 13.32 -1.22
CA GLY A 11 4.44 13.68 -0.43
C GLY A 11 3.12 13.28 -1.10
N GLY A 12 2.09 13.27 -0.27
CA GLY A 12 0.73 12.88 -0.62
C GLY A 12 -0.23 14.05 -0.63
N TYR A 13 -1.13 14.04 -1.61
CA TYR A 13 -2.06 15.12 -1.90
C TYR A 13 -3.47 14.52 -2.02
N GLU A 14 -4.35 14.87 -1.07
CA GLU A 14 -5.77 14.57 -1.16
C GLU A 14 -6.47 15.68 -1.96
N LEU A 15 -7.11 15.29 -3.06
CA LEU A 15 -7.87 16.15 -3.95
C LEU A 15 -9.35 16.02 -3.65
N PHE A 16 -10.01 17.17 -3.52
CA PHE A 16 -11.46 17.25 -3.33
C PHE A 16 -12.07 17.89 -4.56
N THR A 17 -13.11 17.30 -5.12
CA THR A 17 -13.82 17.92 -6.25
C THR A 17 -14.54 19.18 -5.79
N LYS A 18 -14.96 20.02 -6.75
CA LYS A 18 -15.84 21.17 -6.44
C LYS A 18 -17.20 20.72 -5.88
N GLU A 19 -17.66 19.55 -6.28
CA GLU A 19 -18.92 18.96 -5.83
C GLU A 19 -18.81 18.49 -4.36
N ASP A 20 -17.62 18.05 -3.93
CA ASP A 20 -17.33 17.59 -2.57
C ASP A 20 -17.04 18.71 -1.56
N THR A 21 -17.54 19.94 -1.78
CA THR A 21 -17.22 21.11 -0.92
C THR A 21 -17.59 20.86 0.54
N GLN A 22 -18.75 20.25 0.81
CA GLN A 22 -19.16 19.95 2.19
C GLN A 22 -18.21 18.94 2.85
N PHE A 23 -17.87 17.86 2.13
CA PHE A 23 -16.96 16.83 2.64
C PHE A 23 -15.56 17.40 2.90
N PHE A 24 -15.06 18.26 2.01
CA PHE A 24 -13.82 18.98 2.21
C PHE A 24 -13.83 19.81 3.51
N ASN A 25 -14.89 20.60 3.74
CA ASN A 25 -15.04 21.40 4.96
C ASN A 25 -15.09 20.54 6.23
N ASP A 26 -15.78 19.39 6.17
CA ASP A 26 -15.86 18.44 7.29
C ASP A 26 -14.47 17.85 7.62
N CYS A 27 -13.67 17.54 6.59
CA CYS A 27 -12.28 17.11 6.75
C CYS A 27 -11.42 18.21 7.38
N LEU A 28 -11.55 19.47 6.93
CA LEU A 28 -10.79 20.59 7.49
C LEU A 28 -11.13 20.85 8.96
N ALA A 29 -12.41 20.76 9.33
CA ALA A 29 -12.86 20.92 10.71
C ALA A 29 -12.23 19.89 11.66
N LYS A 30 -11.94 18.67 11.17
CA LYS A 30 -11.32 17.59 11.95
C LYS A 30 -9.79 17.56 11.87
N ARG A 31 -9.18 18.20 10.86
CA ARG A 31 -7.75 18.15 10.57
C ARG A 31 -6.87 18.49 11.77
N GLU A 32 -7.23 19.52 12.54
CA GLU A 32 -6.46 19.94 13.71
C GLU A 32 -6.48 18.88 14.83
N THR A 33 -7.64 18.27 15.05
CA THR A 33 -7.79 17.16 16.01
C THR A 33 -6.93 15.97 15.60
N VAL A 34 -6.95 15.60 14.31
CA VAL A 34 -6.12 14.52 13.76
C VAL A 34 -4.63 14.84 13.91
N ASN A 35 -4.21 16.05 13.54
CA ASN A 35 -2.82 16.49 13.71
C ASN A 35 -2.36 16.44 15.17
N LYS A 36 -3.18 16.88 16.13
CA LYS A 36 -2.86 16.80 17.56
C LYS A 36 -2.69 15.35 18.03
N LEU A 37 -3.54 14.44 17.55
CA LEU A 37 -3.49 13.02 17.90
C LEU A 37 -2.18 12.37 17.45
N ILE A 38 -1.71 12.68 16.25
CA ILE A 38 -0.53 12.02 15.65
C ILE A 38 0.78 12.78 15.86
N LYS A 39 0.74 14.05 16.29
CA LYS A 39 1.93 14.87 16.56
C LYS A 39 2.95 14.20 17.49
N PRO A 40 2.59 13.47 18.56
CA PRO A 40 3.60 12.81 19.41
C PRO A 40 4.49 11.81 18.66
N ILE A 41 3.97 11.21 17.57
CA ILE A 41 4.68 10.21 16.76
C ILE A 41 5.60 10.92 15.75
N PHE A 42 5.06 11.89 15.02
CA PHE A 42 5.76 12.54 13.91
C PHE A 42 6.53 13.81 14.31
N LYS A 43 6.30 14.30 15.54
CA LYS A 43 6.88 15.51 16.12
C LYS A 43 6.50 16.81 15.39
N GLU A 44 5.53 16.75 14.49
CA GLU A 44 5.03 17.90 13.73
C GLU A 44 3.61 17.68 13.19
N TYR A 45 3.05 18.71 12.55
CA TYR A 45 1.72 18.66 11.94
C TYR A 45 1.83 18.07 10.55
N ILE A 46 1.21 16.91 10.36
CA ILE A 46 1.32 16.12 9.14
C ILE A 46 0.44 16.68 8.04
N PHE A 47 -0.85 16.89 8.34
CA PHE A 47 -1.84 17.30 7.37
C PHE A 47 -1.87 18.82 7.27
N GLN A 48 -1.41 19.35 6.15
CA GLN A 48 -1.30 20.79 5.88
C GLN A 48 -2.12 21.17 4.66
N LEU A 49 -2.56 22.42 4.57
CA LEU A 49 -3.15 22.93 3.34
C LEU A 49 -2.05 23.40 2.39
N LYS A 50 -2.17 23.03 1.11
CA LYS A 50 -1.32 23.55 0.03
C LYS A 50 -2.17 24.04 -1.12
N GLU A 51 -1.77 25.15 -1.74
CA GLU A 51 -2.40 25.69 -2.94
C GLU A 51 -2.28 24.72 -4.13
N ASN A 52 -3.21 24.85 -5.09
CA ASN A 52 -3.27 24.05 -6.31
C ASN A 52 -2.15 24.36 -7.31
N VAL A 53 -0.90 24.04 -6.95
CA VAL A 53 0.30 24.31 -7.75
C VAL A 53 0.43 23.44 -9.00
N PHE A 54 -0.29 22.31 -9.06
CA PHE A 54 -0.29 21.41 -10.22
C PHE A 54 -1.31 21.78 -11.29
N ASN A 55 -2.11 22.83 -11.06
CA ASN A 55 -3.15 23.33 -11.98
C ASN A 55 -4.22 22.28 -12.33
N PHE A 56 -4.57 21.41 -11.39
CA PHE A 56 -5.67 20.47 -11.57
C PHE A 56 -6.99 21.23 -11.72
N LYS A 57 -7.83 20.78 -12.65
CA LYS A 57 -9.15 21.37 -12.91
C LYS A 57 -10.22 20.63 -12.11
N ASN A 58 -11.38 21.26 -11.92
CA ASN A 58 -12.58 20.68 -11.28
C ASN A 58 -12.41 20.25 -9.81
N ILE A 59 -11.33 20.66 -9.16
CA ILE A 59 -11.08 20.45 -7.74
C ILE A 59 -11.16 21.76 -6.95
N GLN A 60 -11.12 21.66 -5.62
CA GLN A 60 -10.90 22.77 -4.70
C GLN A 60 -9.54 23.45 -4.95
N ASN A 61 -9.40 24.71 -4.54
CA ASN A 61 -8.17 25.48 -4.75
C ASN A 61 -6.98 25.01 -3.90
N THR A 62 -7.22 24.19 -2.90
CA THR A 62 -6.20 23.67 -1.99
C THR A 62 -6.31 22.16 -1.83
N TYR A 63 -5.18 21.51 -1.63
CA TYR A 63 -5.07 20.10 -1.24
C TYR A 63 -4.92 19.96 0.27
N VAL A 64 -5.29 18.79 0.80
CA VAL A 64 -4.74 18.33 2.08
C VAL A 64 -3.46 17.55 1.77
N PHE A 65 -2.32 18.06 2.24
CA PHE A 65 -1.00 17.54 1.95
C PHE A 65 -0.39 16.82 3.15
N ASN A 66 0.22 15.67 2.90
CA ASN A 66 1.00 14.88 3.85
C ASN A 66 2.44 14.69 3.32
N LYS A 67 3.43 15.33 3.94
CA LYS A 67 4.83 15.25 3.48
C LYS A 67 5.53 13.91 3.73
N PHE A 68 4.96 13.03 4.55
CA PHE A 68 5.56 11.76 4.92
C PHE A 68 5.21 10.62 3.96
N GLU A 69 4.28 10.86 3.03
CA GLU A 69 3.98 9.92 1.96
C GLU A 69 5.04 9.97 0.85
N GLY A 70 5.13 8.85 0.13
CA GLY A 70 6.06 8.69 -0.96
C GLY A 70 5.71 7.49 -1.82
N GLN A 71 6.40 7.37 -2.95
CA GLN A 71 6.27 6.24 -3.86
C GLN A 71 7.47 5.31 -3.73
N ILE A 72 7.27 4.06 -4.13
CA ILE A 72 8.33 3.07 -4.31
C ILE A 72 8.15 2.38 -5.65
N ASP A 73 9.22 1.82 -6.18
CA ASP A 73 9.14 0.84 -7.26
C ASP A 73 8.87 -0.52 -6.62
N THR A 74 7.65 -1.03 -6.74
CA THR A 74 7.24 -2.29 -6.09
C THR A 74 7.98 -3.51 -6.65
N GLY A 75 8.42 -3.48 -7.91
CA GLY A 75 9.26 -4.52 -8.49
C GLY A 75 10.63 -4.57 -7.82
N LYS A 76 11.32 -3.43 -7.76
CA LYS A 76 12.61 -3.31 -7.06
C LYS A 76 12.49 -3.60 -5.57
N MET A 77 11.38 -3.20 -4.95
CA MET A 77 11.08 -3.51 -3.56
C MET A 77 11.04 -5.02 -3.33
N MET A 78 10.33 -5.76 -4.17
CA MET A 78 10.26 -7.21 -4.07
C MET A 78 11.61 -7.88 -4.33
N GLU A 79 12.37 -7.42 -5.34
CA GLU A 79 13.72 -7.93 -5.59
C GLU A 79 14.65 -7.73 -4.37
N ALA A 80 14.66 -6.54 -3.79
CA ALA A 80 15.45 -6.22 -2.61
C ALA A 80 15.02 -7.07 -1.39
N LEU A 81 13.72 -7.32 -1.23
CA LEU A 81 13.19 -8.16 -0.16
C LEU A 81 13.63 -9.61 -0.33
N LEU A 82 13.51 -10.17 -1.54
CA LEU A 82 13.94 -11.54 -1.84
C LEU A 82 15.43 -11.74 -1.56
N GLN A 83 16.27 -10.80 -2.02
CA GLN A 83 17.71 -10.82 -1.73
C GLN A 83 18.00 -10.79 -0.23
N LYS A 84 17.30 -9.92 0.52
CA LYS A 84 17.45 -9.82 1.98
C LYS A 84 17.10 -11.14 2.66
N VAL A 85 15.97 -11.73 2.32
CA VAL A 85 15.48 -13.00 2.89
C VAL A 85 16.47 -14.14 2.62
N GLN A 86 16.96 -14.25 1.38
CA GLN A 86 17.95 -15.25 1.00
C GLN A 86 19.30 -15.04 1.71
N SER A 87 19.74 -13.79 1.89
CA SER A 87 20.98 -13.48 2.62
C SER A 87 20.95 -13.90 4.09
N LEU A 88 19.74 -14.02 4.66
CA LEU A 88 19.51 -14.51 6.02
C LEU A 88 19.36 -16.05 6.09
N GLY A 89 19.57 -16.76 4.99
CA GLY A 89 19.49 -18.22 4.92
C GLY A 89 18.05 -18.77 4.87
N ILE A 90 17.04 -17.92 4.68
CA ILE A 90 15.65 -18.34 4.55
C ILE A 90 15.45 -18.96 3.16
N LYS A 91 14.86 -20.16 3.13
CA LYS A 91 14.59 -20.89 1.89
C LYS A 91 13.28 -20.41 1.27
N ILE A 92 13.33 -20.13 -0.04
CA ILE A 92 12.16 -19.78 -0.85
C ILE A 92 11.95 -20.92 -1.84
N LEU A 93 10.78 -21.56 -1.76
CA LEU A 93 10.42 -22.68 -2.62
C LEU A 93 9.36 -22.20 -3.62
N ASN A 94 9.78 -21.97 -4.86
CA ASN A 94 8.88 -21.58 -5.95
C ASN A 94 8.30 -22.82 -6.64
N ASN A 95 7.18 -22.63 -7.36
CA ASN A 95 6.45 -23.70 -8.05
C ASN A 95 5.96 -24.83 -7.11
N ILE A 96 5.84 -24.52 -5.82
CA ILE A 96 5.27 -25.39 -4.80
C ILE A 96 3.94 -24.79 -4.33
N THR A 97 2.85 -25.48 -4.61
CA THR A 97 1.50 -25.11 -4.19
C THR A 97 1.12 -25.93 -2.97
N VAL A 98 0.77 -25.27 -1.88
CA VAL A 98 0.17 -25.95 -0.71
C VAL A 98 -1.25 -26.39 -1.09
N GLU A 99 -1.55 -27.66 -0.92
CA GLU A 99 -2.85 -28.26 -1.26
C GLU A 99 -3.72 -28.44 -0.01
N SER A 100 -3.10 -28.80 1.11
CA SER A 100 -3.78 -28.93 2.39
C SER A 100 -2.80 -28.83 3.57
N TYR A 101 -3.36 -28.65 4.76
CA TYR A 101 -2.63 -28.69 6.02
C TYR A 101 -3.47 -29.39 7.09
N GLU A 102 -2.81 -29.97 8.08
CA GLU A 102 -3.45 -30.61 9.22
C GLU A 102 -2.67 -30.28 10.50
N ASP A 103 -3.38 -29.77 11.50
CA ASP A 103 -2.82 -29.60 12.84
C ASP A 103 -2.66 -30.99 13.49
N ILE A 104 -1.41 -31.31 13.82
CA ILE A 104 -1.03 -32.56 14.47
C ILE A 104 -0.47 -32.27 15.86
N SER A 105 -0.34 -33.31 16.71
CA SER A 105 0.07 -33.15 18.11
C SER A 105 1.40 -32.40 18.35
N LYS A 106 2.28 -32.29 17.34
CA LYS A 106 3.61 -31.65 17.44
C LYS A 106 3.85 -30.53 16.43
N GLY A 107 2.82 -30.05 15.75
CA GLY A 107 2.96 -28.99 14.74
C GLY A 107 1.89 -29.10 13.65
N VAL A 108 2.27 -28.77 12.42
CA VAL A 108 1.40 -28.77 11.26
C VAL A 108 2.02 -29.66 10.18
N GLN A 109 1.26 -30.65 9.72
CA GLN A 109 1.57 -31.41 8.52
C GLN A 109 1.11 -30.60 7.30
N ILE A 110 1.99 -30.43 6.31
CA ILE A 110 1.73 -29.62 5.12
C ILE A 110 1.89 -30.52 3.90
N LYS A 111 0.86 -30.56 3.06
CA LYS A 111 0.88 -31.25 1.78
C LYS A 111 0.99 -30.24 0.65
N THR A 112 1.87 -30.54 -0.31
CA THR A 112 2.06 -29.74 -1.52
C THR A 112 2.00 -30.63 -2.75
N ASN A 113 1.94 -30.00 -3.93
CA ASN A 113 2.00 -30.69 -5.22
C ASN A 113 3.33 -31.43 -5.51
N GLN A 114 4.39 -31.23 -4.72
CA GLN A 114 5.71 -31.83 -4.96
C GLN A 114 6.17 -32.71 -3.79
N VAL A 115 5.87 -32.32 -2.55
CA VAL A 115 6.39 -32.96 -1.34
C VAL A 115 5.50 -32.70 -0.13
N GLU A 116 5.58 -33.57 0.87
CA GLU A 116 4.95 -33.38 2.18
C GLU A 116 6.01 -33.14 3.26
N PHE A 117 5.75 -32.22 4.18
CA PHE A 117 6.67 -31.91 5.27
C PHE A 117 5.94 -31.37 6.50
N GLN A 118 6.67 -31.27 7.62
CA GLN A 118 6.15 -30.76 8.89
C GLN A 118 6.80 -29.44 9.28
N SER A 119 6.01 -28.55 9.86
CA SER A 119 6.48 -27.32 10.52
C SER A 119 5.91 -27.23 11.93
N LYS A 120 6.56 -26.48 12.82
CA LYS A 120 5.99 -26.18 14.15
C LYS A 120 4.82 -25.20 14.07
N ASN A 121 4.90 -24.23 13.16
CA ASN A 121 3.91 -23.19 12.96
C ASN A 121 3.77 -22.90 11.47
N VAL A 122 2.59 -22.44 11.06
CA VAL A 122 2.30 -21.98 9.70
C VAL A 122 1.66 -20.60 9.78
N ILE A 123 2.06 -19.71 8.87
CA ILE A 123 1.45 -18.39 8.70
C ILE A 123 0.99 -18.29 7.25
N PHE A 124 -0.30 -18.06 7.05
CA PHE A 124 -0.88 -17.86 5.72
C PHE A 124 -0.79 -16.39 5.32
N THR A 125 -0.20 -16.12 4.16
CA THR A 125 -0.02 -14.77 3.59
C THR A 125 -0.58 -14.68 2.16
N THR A 126 -1.62 -15.48 1.86
CA THR A 126 -2.23 -15.64 0.51
C THR A 126 -3.31 -14.59 0.17
N ASN A 127 -3.57 -13.64 1.08
CA ASN A 127 -4.44 -12.47 0.89
C ASN A 127 -5.78 -12.81 0.19
N GLY A 128 -6.09 -12.21 -0.97
CA GLY A 128 -7.36 -12.41 -1.67
C GLY A 128 -7.67 -13.87 -2.05
N PHE A 129 -6.67 -14.75 -2.03
CA PHE A 129 -6.80 -16.18 -2.31
C PHE A 129 -6.83 -17.05 -1.04
N ALA A 130 -6.97 -16.44 0.15
CA ALA A 130 -6.99 -17.15 1.43
C ALA A 130 -8.06 -18.23 1.49
N SER A 131 -9.24 -17.99 0.91
CA SER A 131 -10.37 -18.92 0.88
C SER A 131 -10.11 -20.24 0.13
N GLN A 132 -8.98 -20.34 -0.61
CA GLN A 132 -8.57 -21.60 -1.24
C GLN A 132 -8.02 -22.62 -0.24
N LEU A 133 -7.49 -22.15 0.90
CA LEU A 133 -6.88 -22.99 1.94
C LEU A 133 -7.58 -22.84 3.29
N LEU A 134 -8.14 -21.66 3.57
CA LEU A 134 -8.77 -21.31 4.84
C LEU A 134 -10.28 -21.15 4.68
N GLN A 135 -11.03 -21.38 5.75
CA GLN A 135 -12.47 -21.09 5.81
C GLN A 135 -12.72 -19.61 6.12
N GLU A 136 -12.21 -18.73 5.26
CA GLU A 136 -12.32 -17.28 5.39
C GLU A 136 -13.27 -16.70 4.34
N GLU A 137 -14.13 -15.76 4.73
CA GLU A 137 -15.08 -15.08 3.83
C GLU A 137 -14.38 -13.99 2.99
N VAL A 138 -13.43 -14.41 2.13
CA VAL A 138 -12.63 -13.52 1.27
C VAL A 138 -12.80 -13.90 -0.21
N THR A 139 -13.11 -12.89 -1.03
CA THR A 139 -13.22 -13.02 -2.50
C THR A 139 -12.18 -12.12 -3.18
N PRO A 140 -11.37 -12.64 -4.13
CA PRO A 140 -10.45 -11.81 -4.90
C PRO A 140 -11.20 -10.71 -5.65
N ALA A 141 -10.82 -9.45 -5.44
CA ALA A 141 -11.33 -8.31 -6.18
C ALA A 141 -10.38 -7.95 -7.34
N ARG A 142 -10.94 -7.64 -8.50
CA ARG A 142 -10.16 -7.17 -9.65
C ARG A 142 -9.96 -5.66 -9.57
N ALA A 143 -8.70 -5.23 -9.45
CA ALA A 143 -8.29 -3.85 -9.66
C ALA A 143 -7.76 -3.65 -11.10
N GLN A 144 -7.76 -2.42 -11.58
CA GLN A 144 -7.22 -2.05 -12.88
C GLN A 144 -6.28 -0.85 -12.73
N VAL A 145 -5.17 -0.88 -13.45
CA VAL A 145 -4.20 0.22 -13.52
C VAL A 145 -4.11 0.67 -14.97
N LEU A 146 -4.12 1.98 -15.19
CA LEU A 146 -3.92 2.60 -16.49
C LEU A 146 -2.52 3.20 -16.53
N ILE A 147 -1.76 2.88 -17.58
CA ILE A 147 -0.40 3.36 -17.78
C ILE A 147 -0.35 4.16 -19.07
N THR A 148 0.12 5.40 -18.99
CA THR A 148 0.32 6.27 -20.14
C THR A 148 1.66 5.98 -20.81
N LYS A 149 1.86 6.48 -22.03
CA LYS A 149 3.21 6.63 -22.56
C LYS A 149 3.95 7.68 -21.71
N PRO A 150 5.28 7.58 -21.55
CA PRO A 150 6.04 8.58 -20.79
C PRO A 150 5.74 10.01 -21.24
N ILE A 151 5.37 10.87 -20.29
CA ILE A 151 5.09 12.29 -20.53
C ILE A 151 6.35 13.09 -20.25
N LYS A 152 6.94 13.69 -21.29
CA LYS A 152 8.14 14.52 -21.15
C LYS A 152 7.83 15.74 -20.29
N ASN A 153 8.69 16.01 -19.30
CA ASN A 153 8.56 17.16 -18.39
C ASN A 153 7.23 17.17 -17.62
N LEU A 154 6.74 16.02 -17.18
CA LEU A 154 5.55 15.93 -16.33
C LEU A 154 5.76 16.76 -15.06
N HIS A 155 4.95 17.80 -14.88
CA HIS A 155 5.00 18.70 -13.72
C HIS A 155 4.26 18.15 -12.50
N VAL A 156 3.41 17.14 -12.71
CA VAL A 156 2.68 16.43 -11.65
C VAL A 156 3.62 15.42 -10.99
N GLN A 157 4.01 15.69 -9.74
CA GLN A 157 4.96 14.88 -8.98
C GLN A 157 4.48 14.76 -7.53
N GLY A 158 4.13 13.55 -7.09
CA GLY A 158 3.49 13.31 -5.80
C GLY A 158 2.65 12.03 -5.82
N THR A 159 2.11 11.61 -4.68
CA THR A 159 1.01 10.64 -4.62
C THR A 159 -0.30 11.41 -4.54
N PHE A 160 -1.22 11.16 -5.46
CA PHE A 160 -2.48 11.86 -5.50
C PHE A 160 -3.61 10.90 -5.14
N HIS A 161 -4.49 11.32 -4.24
CA HIS A 161 -5.69 10.60 -3.84
C HIS A 161 -6.91 11.43 -4.22
N LEU A 162 -7.89 10.80 -4.83
CA LEU A 162 -9.14 11.42 -5.26
C LEU A 162 -10.30 10.49 -4.89
N ASP A 163 -11.44 11.09 -4.55
CA ASP A 163 -12.65 10.38 -4.12
C ASP A 163 -12.33 9.42 -2.97
N LYS A 164 -11.85 9.97 -1.85
CA LYS A 164 -11.57 9.19 -0.62
C LYS A 164 -10.54 8.08 -0.84
N GLY A 165 -9.64 8.26 -1.80
CA GLY A 165 -8.63 7.27 -2.20
C GLY A 165 -9.10 6.18 -3.15
N TYR A 166 -10.35 6.23 -3.67
CA TYR A 166 -10.80 5.27 -4.69
C TYR A 166 -10.02 5.41 -5.99
N TYR A 167 -9.58 6.62 -6.33
CA TYR A 167 -8.66 6.87 -7.42
C TYR A 167 -7.34 7.38 -6.87
N TYR A 168 -6.24 6.82 -7.37
CA TYR A 168 -4.90 7.25 -7.04
C TYR A 168 -3.99 7.21 -8.27
N PHE A 169 -3.10 8.19 -8.36
CA PHE A 169 -2.19 8.37 -9.49
C PHE A 169 -0.94 9.16 -9.10
#